data_AF-A0AAV6N8S9-F1
#
_entry.id   AF-A0AAV6N8S9-F1
#
_cell.length_a   1.000
_cell.length_b   1.000
_cell.length_c   1.000
_cell.angle_alpha   90.00
_cell.angle_beta   90.00
_cell.angle_gamma   90.00
#
_symmetry.space_group_name_H-M   'P 1'
#
loop_
_entity.id
_entity.type
_entity.pdbx_description
1 polymer ?
#
loop_
_entity_poly.entity_id
_entity_poly.type
_entity_poly.pdbx_seq_one_letter_code
_entity_poly.pdbx_strand_id
1 'polypeptide(L)'
;MAESGSSSDHAESNRCFQDWMKLQEEGQRELFEALDGVQSRVNSDPQETERQLINLIDKNIERFQDYIDRRTQLAKKDVSAYFAPVWCTARETSLLWIAGCRPSLFIRLAYSLTSLDLETRLLQFRQRMKSVDELGDLSPQQMEQLENLQKRTIKEEERLTSELARLQEEIADQTVVGIAMRSVREQEVSEELERALEKQDGEMLRILEEADKLRIRTLIELTEILRPLQTVTLLAFSKKLHLCVREWGKGSDQRHGRMGICPHQTTA
;
A
#
# COMPACT_ATOMS: atom_id res chain seq x y z
N MET A 1 14.22 -33.67 -1.69
CA MET A 1 15.10 -32.56 -1.28
C MET A 1 14.53 -31.25 -1.85
N ALA A 2 13.42 -30.75 -1.29
CA ALA A 2 12.72 -29.56 -1.82
C ALA A 2 12.37 -28.52 -0.74
N GLU A 3 12.64 -28.81 0.53
CA GLU A 3 12.16 -27.99 1.67
C GLU A 3 12.97 -26.70 1.91
N SER A 4 14.12 -26.52 1.25
CA SER A 4 14.98 -25.34 1.43
C SER A 4 14.59 -24.11 0.59
N GLY A 5 13.70 -24.25 -0.40
CA GLY A 5 13.30 -23.16 -1.30
C GLY A 5 12.34 -22.15 -0.65
N SER A 6 11.15 -22.62 -0.27
CA SER A 6 10.06 -21.78 0.29
C SER A 6 10.50 -20.92 1.49
N SER A 7 11.31 -21.46 2.40
CA SER A 7 11.83 -20.69 3.54
C SER A 7 12.78 -19.56 3.13
N SER A 8 13.44 -19.65 1.97
CA SER A 8 14.30 -18.59 1.42
C SER A 8 13.45 -17.48 0.78
N ASP A 9 12.44 -17.86 -0.01
CA ASP A 9 11.62 -16.91 -0.75
C ASP A 9 10.73 -16.06 0.18
N HIS A 10 10.14 -16.66 1.22
CA HIS A 10 9.46 -15.88 2.27
C HIS A 10 10.40 -14.88 2.97
N ALA A 11 11.68 -15.24 3.17
CA ALA A 11 12.66 -14.36 3.79
C ALA A 11 13.10 -13.22 2.85
N GLU A 12 13.15 -13.45 1.54
CA GLU A 12 13.34 -12.40 0.53
C GLU A 12 12.16 -11.42 0.49
N SER A 13 10.92 -11.91 0.47
CA SER A 13 9.70 -11.09 0.50
C SER A 13 9.60 -10.23 1.77
N ASN A 14 9.90 -10.82 2.95
CA ASN A 14 9.98 -10.07 4.20
C ASN A 14 11.07 -8.97 4.14
N ARG A 15 12.28 -9.30 3.66
CA ARG A 15 13.38 -8.33 3.52
C ARG A 15 13.00 -7.16 2.61
N CYS A 16 12.42 -7.45 1.45
CA CYS A 16 11.91 -6.46 0.50
C CYS A 16 10.89 -5.52 1.17
N PHE A 17 10.00 -6.05 2.01
CA PHE A 17 9.05 -5.24 2.77
C PHE A 17 9.73 -4.40 3.87
N GLN A 18 10.68 -4.95 4.65
CA GLN A 18 11.37 -4.15 5.67
C GLN A 18 12.20 -3.01 5.05
N ASP A 19 12.82 -3.24 3.90
CA ASP A 19 13.57 -2.19 3.18
C ASP A 19 12.63 -1.10 2.63
N TRP A 20 11.45 -1.48 2.12
CA TRP A 20 10.39 -0.53 1.79
C TRP A 20 9.93 0.29 3.00
N MET A 21 9.80 -0.32 4.19
CA MET A 21 9.43 0.41 5.41
C MET A 21 10.49 1.44 5.82
N LYS A 22 11.79 1.13 5.71
CA LYS A 22 12.87 2.10 5.93
C LYS A 22 12.75 3.29 4.96
N LEU A 23 12.49 3.01 3.68
CA LEU A 23 12.24 4.05 2.67
C LEU A 23 10.98 4.88 2.95
N GLN A 24 9.98 4.32 3.66
CA GLN A 24 8.83 5.11 4.13
C GLN A 24 9.22 6.05 5.27
N GLU A 25 10.02 5.59 6.23
CA GLU A 25 10.51 6.41 7.34
C GLU A 25 11.45 7.53 6.87
N GLU A 26 12.37 7.23 5.95
CA GLU A 26 13.26 8.21 5.31
C GLU A 26 12.46 9.22 4.49
N GLY A 27 11.65 8.76 3.54
CA GLY A 27 10.84 9.64 2.69
C GLY A 27 9.87 10.49 3.52
N GLN A 28 9.32 9.98 4.62
CA GLN A 28 8.51 10.77 5.54
C GLN A 28 9.29 11.94 6.14
N ARG A 29 10.51 11.70 6.65
CA ARG A 29 11.33 12.76 7.24
C ARG A 29 11.67 13.82 6.21
N GLU A 30 12.15 13.40 5.03
CA GLU A 30 12.45 14.30 3.90
C GLU A 30 11.25 15.18 3.53
N LEU A 31 10.04 14.61 3.48
CA LEU A 31 8.81 15.34 3.15
C LEU A 31 8.39 16.33 4.25
N PHE A 32 8.49 15.98 5.54
CA PHE A 32 8.17 16.93 6.62
C PHE A 32 9.24 18.02 6.78
N GLU A 33 10.52 17.71 6.58
CA GLU A 33 11.61 18.69 6.56
C GLU A 33 11.43 19.70 5.42
N ALA A 34 10.95 19.26 4.25
CA ALA A 34 10.58 20.15 3.16
C ALA A 34 9.40 21.06 3.53
N LEU A 35 8.34 20.53 4.15
CA LEU A 35 7.17 21.32 4.59
C LEU A 35 7.54 22.37 5.66
N ASP A 36 8.32 22.00 6.67
CA ASP A 36 8.84 22.93 7.69
C ASP A 36 9.80 23.96 7.04
N GLY A 37 10.54 23.56 6.00
CA GLY A 37 11.41 24.42 5.20
C GLY A 37 10.66 25.47 4.39
N VAL A 38 9.50 25.14 3.82
CA VAL A 38 8.61 26.11 3.15
C VAL A 38 8.12 27.14 4.15
N GLN A 39 7.55 26.71 5.30
CA GLN A 39 6.97 27.60 6.31
C GLN A 39 7.99 28.54 6.98
N SER A 40 9.27 28.16 7.05
CA SER A 40 10.29 28.91 7.81
C SER A 40 11.07 29.94 6.98
N ARG A 41 11.03 29.86 5.64
CA ARG A 41 11.87 30.70 4.76
C ARG A 41 11.10 31.88 4.17
N VAL A 42 11.04 32.98 4.91
CA VAL A 42 10.37 34.25 4.57
C VAL A 42 10.85 34.90 3.24
N ASN A 43 11.99 34.49 2.68
CA ASN A 43 12.56 35.03 1.43
C ASN A 43 13.03 33.95 0.43
N SER A 44 12.37 32.79 0.35
CA SER A 44 12.67 31.82 -0.72
C SER A 44 12.28 32.34 -2.09
N ASP A 45 13.03 31.97 -3.13
CA ASP A 45 12.52 31.99 -4.49
C ASP A 45 11.38 30.94 -4.61
N PRO A 46 10.14 31.33 -4.98
CA PRO A 46 9.05 30.40 -5.17
C PRO A 46 9.32 29.33 -6.23
N GLN A 47 10.05 29.67 -7.30
CA GLN A 47 10.35 28.73 -8.39
C GLN A 47 11.33 27.64 -7.94
N GLU A 48 12.37 28.03 -7.19
CA GLU A 48 13.29 27.06 -6.60
C GLU A 48 12.59 26.17 -5.57
N THR A 49 11.67 26.74 -4.78
CA THR A 49 10.87 25.99 -3.80
C THR A 49 9.98 24.96 -4.50
N GLU A 50 9.26 25.37 -5.54
CA GLU A 50 8.41 24.47 -6.34
C GLU A 50 9.23 23.35 -6.99
N ARG A 51 10.40 23.68 -7.56
CA ARG A 51 11.34 22.69 -8.13
C ARG A 51 11.83 21.68 -7.08
N GLN A 52 12.13 22.12 -5.86
CA GLN A 52 12.52 21.24 -4.76
C GLN A 52 11.38 20.29 -4.36
N LEU A 53 10.12 20.77 -4.35
CA LEU A 53 8.94 19.94 -4.07
C LEU A 53 8.70 18.91 -5.19
N ILE A 54 8.80 19.30 -6.47
CA ILE A 54 8.65 18.39 -7.63
C ILE A 54 9.69 17.26 -7.58
N ASN A 55 10.98 17.60 -7.44
CA ASN A 55 12.05 16.59 -7.30
C ASN A 55 11.78 15.58 -6.17
N LEU A 56 11.16 16.04 -5.07
CA LEU A 56 10.83 15.19 -3.92
C LEU A 56 9.57 14.34 -4.16
N ILE A 57 8.62 14.81 -4.96
CA ILE A 57 7.48 14.02 -5.45
C ILE A 57 8.00 12.90 -6.34
N ASP A 58 8.76 13.22 -7.38
CA ASP A 58 9.29 12.26 -8.37
C ASP A 58 10.07 11.14 -7.69
N LYS A 59 11.00 11.49 -6.79
CA LYS A 59 11.77 10.55 -5.96
C LYS A 59 10.89 9.61 -5.12
N ASN A 60 9.72 10.06 -4.68
CA ASN A 60 8.78 9.24 -3.91
C ASN A 60 7.89 8.35 -4.79
N ILE A 61 7.54 8.80 -6.00
CA ILE A 61 6.86 7.97 -7.01
C ILE A 61 7.80 6.87 -7.50
N GLU A 62 9.03 7.22 -7.88
CA GLU A 62 10.09 6.28 -8.29
C GLU A 62 10.31 5.19 -7.23
N ARG A 63 10.54 5.58 -5.96
CA ARG A 63 10.67 4.64 -4.84
C ARG A 63 9.47 3.69 -4.68
N PHE A 64 8.24 4.13 -5.00
CA PHE A 64 7.05 3.28 -4.90
C PHE A 64 6.94 2.31 -6.09
N GLN A 65 7.26 2.77 -7.30
CA GLN A 65 7.38 1.92 -8.49
C GLN A 65 8.47 0.85 -8.29
N ASP A 66 9.64 1.23 -7.78
CA ASP A 66 10.75 0.32 -7.42
C ASP A 66 10.31 -0.80 -6.47
N TYR A 67 9.49 -0.47 -5.47
CA TYR A 67 8.94 -1.45 -4.54
C TYR A 67 7.93 -2.38 -5.22
N ILE A 68 7.03 -1.85 -6.05
CA ILE A 68 6.07 -2.62 -6.85
C ILE A 68 6.81 -3.60 -7.78
N ASP A 69 7.82 -3.14 -8.51
CA ASP A 69 8.53 -4.00 -9.47
C ASP A 69 9.30 -5.12 -8.77
N ARG A 70 9.97 -4.82 -7.66
CA ARG A 70 10.69 -5.82 -6.82
C ARG A 70 9.74 -6.85 -6.24
N ARG A 71 8.64 -6.42 -5.61
CA ARG A 71 7.67 -7.36 -5.02
C ARG A 71 6.95 -8.20 -6.07
N THR A 72 6.72 -7.67 -7.27
CA THR A 72 6.13 -8.44 -8.38
C THR A 72 7.07 -9.56 -8.85
N GLN A 73 8.40 -9.34 -8.89
CA GLN A 73 9.33 -10.45 -9.21
C GLN A 73 9.34 -11.54 -8.13
N LEU A 74 9.17 -11.17 -6.85
CA LEU A 74 9.08 -12.12 -5.75
C LEU A 74 7.72 -12.84 -5.72
N ALA A 75 6.62 -12.15 -6.03
CA ALA A 75 5.28 -12.74 -6.13
C ALA A 75 5.17 -13.80 -7.24
N LYS A 76 6.05 -13.79 -8.25
CA LYS A 76 6.15 -14.88 -9.24
C LYS A 76 6.66 -16.20 -8.67
N LYS A 77 7.33 -16.17 -7.51
CA LYS A 77 7.77 -17.38 -6.80
C LYS A 77 6.71 -17.86 -5.82
N ASP A 78 6.10 -16.92 -5.10
CA ASP A 78 5.07 -17.14 -4.09
C ASP A 78 4.17 -15.90 -4.00
N VAL A 79 3.03 -15.96 -4.68
CA VAL A 79 2.01 -14.90 -4.64
C VAL A 79 1.17 -14.98 -3.37
N SER A 80 0.93 -16.19 -2.85
CA SER A 80 0.05 -16.44 -1.73
C SER A 80 0.54 -15.76 -0.44
N ALA A 81 1.86 -15.68 -0.20
CA ALA A 81 2.42 -14.90 0.91
C ALA A 81 2.11 -13.40 0.85
N TYR A 82 1.81 -12.82 -0.32
CA TYR A 82 1.41 -11.42 -0.41
C TYR A 82 -0.07 -11.17 -0.08
N PHE A 83 -0.92 -12.20 -0.13
CA PHE A 83 -2.31 -12.15 0.32
C PHE A 83 -2.44 -12.49 1.82
N ALA A 84 -1.51 -13.27 2.39
CA ALA A 84 -1.41 -13.55 3.82
C ALA A 84 -0.01 -13.22 4.41
N PRO A 85 0.42 -11.95 4.42
CA PRO A 85 1.80 -11.56 4.75
C PRO A 85 2.14 -11.71 6.24
N VAL A 86 3.03 -12.65 6.55
CA VAL A 86 3.57 -12.90 7.91
C VAL A 86 4.47 -11.78 8.46
N TRP A 87 4.92 -10.86 7.60
CA TRP A 87 5.72 -9.68 7.98
C TRP A 87 4.87 -8.46 8.39
N CYS A 88 3.55 -8.58 8.28
CA CYS A 88 2.56 -7.61 8.73
C CYS A 88 1.96 -8.02 10.09
N THR A 89 1.66 -7.03 10.92
CA THR A 89 0.85 -7.23 12.13
C THR A 89 -0.58 -7.60 11.77
N ALA A 90 -1.33 -8.21 12.69
CA ALA A 90 -2.73 -8.55 12.46
C ALA A 90 -3.59 -7.31 12.09
N ARG A 91 -3.20 -6.12 12.59
CA ARG A 91 -3.85 -4.84 12.26
C ARG A 91 -3.54 -4.38 10.84
N GLU A 92 -2.29 -4.43 10.40
CA GLU A 92 -1.91 -4.13 9.01
C GLU A 92 -2.64 -5.07 8.05
N THR A 93 -2.61 -6.38 8.33
CA THR A 93 -3.27 -7.41 7.51
C THR A 93 -4.77 -7.17 7.40
N SER A 94 -5.45 -6.79 8.50
CA SER A 94 -6.89 -6.46 8.48
C SER A 94 -7.30 -5.23 7.64
N LEU A 95 -6.32 -4.44 7.20
CA LEU A 95 -6.52 -3.24 6.36
C LEU A 95 -6.03 -3.43 4.92
N LEU A 96 -5.52 -4.62 4.58
CA LEU A 96 -5.19 -4.95 3.20
C LEU A 96 -6.46 -5.15 2.38
N TRP A 97 -6.39 -4.72 1.12
CA TRP A 97 -7.38 -5.02 0.10
C TRP A 97 -6.84 -6.17 -0.76
N ILE A 98 -6.18 -5.89 -1.88
CA ILE A 98 -5.52 -6.90 -2.73
C ILE A 98 -4.01 -6.77 -2.54
N ALA A 99 -3.45 -7.53 -1.60
CA ALA A 99 -2.02 -7.53 -1.28
C ALA A 99 -1.42 -6.13 -0.98
N GLY A 100 -2.21 -5.17 -0.51
CA GLY A 100 -1.79 -3.79 -0.29
C GLY A 100 -2.94 -2.86 0.05
N CYS A 101 -2.68 -1.55 0.18
CA CYS A 101 -3.71 -0.55 0.45
C CYS A 101 -4.75 -0.45 -0.67
N ARG A 102 -5.92 0.11 -0.37
CA ARG A 102 -6.97 0.38 -1.36
C ARG A 102 -6.72 1.76 -2.01
N PRO A 103 -6.50 1.90 -3.33
CA PRO A 103 -6.13 3.16 -3.99
C PRO A 103 -7.00 4.39 -3.64
N SER A 104 -8.30 4.20 -3.49
CA SER A 104 -9.28 5.22 -3.07
C SER A 104 -8.99 5.82 -1.68
N LEU A 105 -8.11 5.21 -0.89
CA LEU A 105 -7.60 5.79 0.36
C LEU A 105 -6.72 7.02 0.10
N PHE A 106 -5.93 7.05 -0.98
CA PHE A 106 -5.13 8.23 -1.34
C PHE A 106 -6.05 9.43 -1.63
N ILE A 107 -7.15 9.19 -2.35
CA ILE A 107 -8.14 10.21 -2.71
C ILE A 107 -8.93 10.67 -1.47
N ARG A 108 -9.37 9.75 -0.61
CA ARG A 108 -9.98 10.09 0.69
C ARG A 108 -9.05 10.93 1.56
N LEU A 109 -7.75 10.61 1.58
CA LEU A 109 -6.76 11.38 2.31
C LEU A 109 -6.55 12.77 1.70
N ALA A 110 -6.53 12.90 0.36
CA ALA A 110 -6.49 14.20 -0.31
C ALA A 110 -7.67 15.09 0.15
N TYR A 111 -8.92 14.62 0.01
CA TYR A 111 -10.10 15.34 0.52
C TYR A 111 -10.00 15.67 2.02
N SER A 112 -9.45 14.78 2.85
CA SER A 112 -9.31 15.00 4.30
C SER A 112 -8.25 16.06 4.65
N LEU A 113 -7.26 16.28 3.78
CA LEU A 113 -6.19 17.26 3.98
C LEU A 113 -6.52 18.64 3.41
N THR A 114 -7.55 18.74 2.55
CA THR A 114 -7.87 19.94 1.78
C THR A 114 -9.32 20.42 1.92
N SER A 115 -10.15 19.71 2.69
CA SER A 115 -11.46 20.22 3.09
C SER A 115 -11.27 21.13 4.30
N LEU A 116 -11.64 22.40 4.16
CA LEU A 116 -11.67 23.39 5.23
C LEU A 116 -12.46 22.90 6.46
N ASP A 117 -13.43 21.99 6.25
CA ASP A 117 -14.26 21.40 7.31
C ASP A 117 -13.77 20.04 7.82
N LEU A 118 -12.45 19.84 7.90
CA LEU A 118 -11.93 18.75 8.73
C LEU A 118 -12.42 18.81 10.20
N GLU A 119 -12.70 19.92 10.90
CA GLU A 119 -12.51 21.37 10.63
C GLU A 119 -11.35 21.93 11.48
N THR A 120 -11.64 22.17 12.75
CA THR A 120 -10.76 22.45 13.90
C THR A 120 -9.77 21.31 14.16
N ARG A 121 -9.80 20.22 13.38
CA ARG A 121 -9.63 18.87 13.92
C ARG A 121 -8.23 18.28 13.73
N LEU A 122 -7.26 19.12 13.31
CA LEU A 122 -5.84 18.99 13.67
C LEU A 122 -5.35 20.06 14.68
N LEU A 123 -6.14 21.07 15.06
CA LEU A 123 -5.66 22.29 15.76
C LEU A 123 -5.03 22.06 17.14
N GLN A 124 -5.09 20.84 17.69
CA GLN A 124 -4.50 20.49 18.99
C GLN A 124 -3.60 19.23 18.96
N PHE A 125 -2.95 18.92 17.83
CA PHE A 125 -2.04 17.76 17.70
C PHE A 125 -0.51 18.08 17.58
N ARG A 126 0.13 19.02 18.30
CA ARG A 126 -0.26 19.87 19.44
C ARG A 126 0.84 20.94 19.68
N GLN A 127 0.62 22.20 19.27
CA GLN A 127 1.53 23.37 19.44
C GLN A 127 2.78 23.48 18.51
N ARG A 128 2.85 22.86 17.32
CA ARG A 128 4.10 22.91 16.49
C ARG A 128 4.01 23.49 15.08
N MET A 129 2.87 23.49 14.41
CA MET A 129 2.64 24.25 13.17
C MET A 129 1.82 25.50 13.50
N LYS A 130 2.29 26.70 13.12
CA LYS A 130 1.72 27.98 13.55
C LYS A 130 0.79 28.67 12.53
N SER A 131 0.80 28.26 11.27
CA SER A 131 -0.12 28.74 10.25
C SER A 131 -0.11 27.80 9.05
N VAL A 132 -1.19 27.04 8.86
CA VAL A 132 -1.41 26.21 7.65
C VAL A 132 -2.42 26.94 6.76
N ASP A 133 -2.07 28.20 6.42
CA ASP A 133 -2.90 29.09 5.59
C ASP A 133 -2.53 28.95 4.08
N GLU A 134 -1.41 28.28 3.80
CA GLU A 134 -0.84 28.14 2.45
C GLU A 134 -1.21 26.84 1.72
N LEU A 135 -1.86 25.87 2.40
CA LEU A 135 -2.26 24.61 1.76
C LEU A 135 -3.23 24.87 0.60
N GLY A 136 -4.10 25.87 0.78
CA GLY A 136 -5.17 26.28 -0.13
C GLY A 136 -6.20 25.18 -0.36
N ASP A 137 -7.48 25.54 -0.21
CA ASP A 137 -8.58 24.66 -0.57
C ASP A 137 -8.43 24.13 -2.00
N LEU A 138 -8.98 22.94 -2.27
CA LEU A 138 -9.08 22.44 -3.64
C LEU A 138 -9.85 23.44 -4.48
N SER A 139 -9.29 23.84 -5.62
CA SER A 139 -10.07 24.60 -6.59
C SER A 139 -11.28 23.77 -7.07
N PRO A 140 -12.37 24.40 -7.53
CA PRO A 140 -13.52 23.66 -8.10
C PRO A 140 -13.12 22.68 -9.20
N GLN A 141 -12.11 23.04 -10.02
CA GLN A 141 -11.53 22.17 -11.04
C GLN A 141 -10.80 20.97 -10.42
N GLN A 142 -9.99 21.17 -9.37
CA GLN A 142 -9.33 20.06 -8.67
C GLN A 142 -10.35 19.13 -8.01
N MET A 143 -11.44 19.66 -7.44
CA MET A 143 -12.52 18.85 -6.87
C MET A 143 -13.21 17.98 -7.93
N GLU A 144 -13.55 18.54 -9.09
CA GLU A 144 -14.13 17.80 -10.23
C GLU A 144 -13.17 16.72 -10.76
N GLN A 145 -11.89 17.05 -10.91
CA GLN A 145 -10.86 16.09 -11.34
C GLN A 145 -10.69 14.95 -10.33
N LEU A 146 -10.67 15.26 -9.03
CA LEU A 146 -10.62 14.25 -7.96
C LEU A 146 -11.87 13.37 -7.94
N GLU A 147 -13.06 13.92 -8.13
CA GLU A 147 -14.31 13.16 -8.17
C GLU A 147 -14.31 12.18 -9.36
N ASN A 148 -13.85 12.65 -10.53
CA ASN A 148 -13.71 11.82 -11.73
C ASN A 148 -12.62 10.75 -11.59
N LEU A 149 -11.51 11.04 -10.91
CA LEU A 149 -10.49 10.06 -10.54
C LEU A 149 -11.06 9.05 -9.54
N GLN A 150 -11.84 9.49 -8.56
CA GLN A 150 -12.47 8.63 -7.55
C GLN A 150 -13.44 7.64 -8.18
N LYS A 151 -14.36 8.12 -9.05
CA LYS A 151 -15.31 7.27 -9.77
C LYS A 151 -14.61 6.19 -10.60
N ARG A 152 -13.57 6.55 -11.36
CA ARG A 152 -12.77 5.59 -12.14
C ARG A 152 -12.02 4.60 -11.24
N THR A 153 -11.39 5.08 -10.18
CA THR A 153 -10.63 4.25 -9.24
C THR A 153 -11.52 3.24 -8.51
N ILE A 154 -12.67 3.67 -7.99
CA ILE A 154 -13.63 2.79 -7.30
C ILE A 154 -14.17 1.72 -8.25
N LYS A 155 -14.49 2.07 -9.51
CA LYS A 155 -14.95 1.09 -10.50
C LYS A 155 -13.93 -0.03 -10.75
N GLU A 156 -12.64 0.30 -10.87
CA GLU A 156 -11.59 -0.71 -11.01
C GLU A 156 -11.32 -1.49 -9.71
N GLU A 157 -11.46 -0.85 -8.54
CA GLU A 157 -11.44 -1.56 -7.26
C GLU A 157 -12.58 -2.58 -7.13
N GLU A 158 -13.79 -2.23 -7.57
CA GLU A 158 -14.96 -3.12 -7.58
C GLU A 158 -14.73 -4.29 -8.53
N ARG A 159 -14.27 -4.03 -9.77
CA ARG A 159 -13.91 -5.07 -10.75
C ARG A 159 -12.91 -6.06 -10.18
N LEU A 160 -11.77 -5.58 -9.67
CA LEU A 160 -10.70 -6.43 -9.13
C LEU A 160 -11.14 -7.17 -7.86
N THR A 161 -12.00 -6.57 -7.03
CA THR A 161 -12.60 -7.26 -5.88
C THR A 161 -13.50 -8.42 -6.33
N SER A 162 -14.32 -8.22 -7.36
CA SER A 162 -15.20 -9.26 -7.92
C SER A 162 -14.41 -10.38 -8.61
N GLU A 163 -13.33 -10.06 -9.31
CA GLU A 163 -12.44 -11.06 -9.92
C GLU A 163 -11.76 -11.94 -8.86
N LEU A 164 -11.26 -11.34 -7.78
CA LEU A 164 -10.68 -12.09 -6.66
C LEU A 164 -11.71 -12.96 -5.92
N ALA A 165 -12.93 -12.45 -5.70
CA ALA A 165 -14.00 -13.21 -5.08
C ALA A 165 -14.40 -14.44 -5.93
N ARG A 166 -14.56 -14.27 -7.25
CA ARG A 166 -14.84 -15.39 -8.16
C ARG A 166 -13.72 -16.42 -8.18
N LEU A 167 -12.46 -15.97 -8.12
CA LEU A 167 -11.31 -16.88 -8.01
C LEU A 167 -11.37 -17.68 -6.69
N GLN A 168 -11.70 -17.03 -5.58
CA GLN A 168 -11.88 -17.70 -4.27
C GLN A 168 -13.01 -18.75 -4.27
N GLU A 169 -14.12 -18.49 -4.98
CA GLU A 169 -15.20 -19.46 -5.19
C GLU A 169 -14.73 -20.66 -6.02
N GLU A 170 -14.03 -20.44 -7.14
CA GLU A 170 -13.50 -21.50 -8.01
C GLU A 170 -12.54 -22.45 -7.24
N ILE A 171 -11.68 -21.90 -6.38
CA ILE A 171 -10.76 -22.68 -5.53
C ILE A 171 -11.52 -23.53 -4.50
N ALA A 172 -12.55 -22.96 -3.87
CA ALA A 172 -13.33 -23.65 -2.85
C ALA A 172 -14.04 -24.88 -3.45
N ASP A 173 -14.67 -24.71 -4.62
CA ASP A 173 -15.32 -25.80 -5.36
C ASP A 173 -14.31 -26.89 -5.76
N GLN A 174 -13.16 -26.51 -6.34
CA GLN A 174 -12.10 -27.44 -6.73
C GLN A 174 -11.53 -28.21 -5.52
N THR A 175 -11.35 -27.53 -4.38
CA THR A 175 -10.85 -28.15 -3.14
C THR A 175 -11.85 -29.17 -2.60
N VAL A 176 -13.14 -28.84 -2.57
CA VAL A 176 -14.20 -29.76 -2.14
C VAL A 176 -14.28 -30.99 -3.04
N VAL A 177 -14.21 -30.80 -4.37
CA VAL A 177 -14.19 -31.91 -5.35
C VAL A 177 -12.94 -32.78 -5.18
N GLY A 178 -11.75 -32.18 -5.05
CA GLY A 178 -10.48 -32.90 -4.88
C GLY A 178 -10.34 -33.63 -3.53
N ILE A 179 -11.07 -33.21 -2.49
CA ILE A 179 -11.21 -33.97 -1.24
C ILE A 179 -12.16 -35.15 -1.45
N ALA A 180 -13.32 -34.93 -2.08
CA ALA A 180 -14.29 -35.99 -2.35
C ALA A 180 -13.70 -37.11 -3.24
N MET A 181 -13.03 -36.75 -4.34
CA MET A 181 -12.47 -37.70 -5.32
C MET A 181 -11.22 -38.45 -4.84
N ARG A 182 -10.48 -37.93 -3.85
CA ARG A 182 -9.37 -38.66 -3.21
C ARG A 182 -9.80 -39.98 -2.56
N SER A 183 -11.10 -40.13 -2.26
CA SER A 183 -11.70 -41.38 -1.79
C SER A 183 -11.78 -42.49 -2.86
N VAL A 184 -11.43 -42.21 -4.12
CA VAL A 184 -11.66 -43.09 -5.27
C VAL A 184 -10.38 -43.39 -6.06
N ARG A 185 -9.50 -42.40 -6.26
CA ARG A 185 -8.17 -42.56 -6.90
C ARG A 185 -7.17 -41.55 -6.34
N GLU A 186 -6.13 -42.03 -5.67
CA GLU A 186 -5.22 -41.14 -4.92
C GLU A 186 -4.25 -40.35 -5.82
N GLN A 187 -3.71 -40.97 -6.89
CA GLN A 187 -2.55 -40.44 -7.60
C GLN A 187 -2.90 -39.51 -8.77
N GLU A 188 -3.89 -39.86 -9.60
CA GLU A 188 -4.36 -38.98 -10.71
C GLU A 188 -4.95 -37.66 -10.19
N VAL A 189 -5.66 -37.70 -9.06
CA VAL A 189 -6.30 -36.52 -8.42
C VAL A 189 -5.26 -35.55 -7.84
N SER A 190 -4.07 -36.03 -7.47
CA SER A 190 -3.01 -35.18 -6.91
C SER A 190 -2.44 -34.22 -7.97
N GLU A 191 -2.12 -34.72 -9.17
CA GLU A 191 -1.54 -33.90 -10.23
C GLU A 191 -2.55 -32.90 -10.83
N GLU A 192 -3.83 -33.27 -10.89
CA GLU A 192 -4.89 -32.36 -11.36
C GLU A 192 -5.12 -31.20 -10.39
N LEU A 193 -5.10 -31.48 -9.08
CA LEU A 193 -5.15 -30.47 -8.04
C LEU A 193 -3.92 -29.54 -8.08
N GLU A 194 -2.72 -30.09 -8.28
CA GLU A 194 -1.48 -29.29 -8.35
C GLU A 194 -1.51 -28.32 -9.55
N ARG A 195 -1.90 -28.78 -10.75
CA ARG A 195 -2.11 -27.91 -11.93
C ARG A 195 -3.19 -26.84 -11.71
N ALA A 196 -4.23 -27.14 -10.93
CA ALA A 196 -5.27 -26.18 -10.59
C ALA A 196 -4.75 -25.07 -9.66
N LEU A 197 -3.92 -25.43 -8.68
CA LEU A 197 -3.24 -24.49 -7.78
C LEU A 197 -2.21 -23.61 -8.54
N GLU A 198 -1.44 -24.18 -9.47
CA GLU A 198 -0.53 -23.38 -10.33
C GLU A 198 -1.30 -22.35 -11.19
N LYS A 199 -2.42 -22.77 -11.80
CA LYS A 199 -3.31 -21.86 -12.55
C LYS A 199 -3.86 -20.75 -11.65
N GLN A 200 -4.24 -21.10 -10.42
CA GLN A 200 -4.75 -20.16 -9.42
C GLN A 200 -3.70 -19.12 -9.03
N ASP A 201 -2.47 -19.53 -8.72
CA ASP A 201 -1.39 -18.60 -8.38
C ASP A 201 -1.08 -17.65 -9.55
N GLY A 202 -1.18 -18.13 -10.81
CA GLY A 202 -1.10 -17.28 -12.00
C GLY A 202 -2.19 -16.19 -12.05
N GLU A 203 -3.44 -16.53 -11.75
CA GLU A 203 -4.55 -15.55 -11.70
C GLU A 203 -4.42 -14.60 -10.50
N MET A 204 -4.01 -15.10 -9.32
CA MET A 204 -3.71 -14.26 -8.14
C MET A 204 -2.60 -13.26 -8.44
N LEU A 205 -1.56 -13.67 -9.18
CA LEU A 205 -0.46 -12.80 -9.60
C LEU A 205 -0.97 -11.71 -10.55
N ARG A 206 -1.82 -12.05 -11.53
CA ARG A 206 -2.44 -11.05 -12.43
C ARG A 206 -3.23 -10.01 -11.64
N ILE A 207 -4.06 -10.45 -10.70
CA ILE A 207 -4.88 -9.58 -9.86
C ILE A 207 -4.01 -8.68 -8.96
N LEU A 208 -2.90 -9.20 -8.41
CA LEU A 208 -1.93 -8.41 -7.66
C LEU A 208 -1.27 -7.34 -8.54
N GLU A 209 -0.79 -7.72 -9.73
CA GLU A 209 -0.18 -6.78 -10.68
C GLU A 209 -1.16 -5.68 -11.12
N GLU A 210 -2.42 -6.02 -11.42
CA GLU A 210 -3.45 -5.04 -11.78
C GLU A 210 -3.77 -4.09 -10.62
N ALA A 211 -3.82 -4.60 -9.38
CA ALA A 211 -4.03 -3.78 -8.20
C ALA A 211 -2.85 -2.84 -7.91
N ASP A 212 -1.60 -3.29 -8.08
CA ASP A 212 -0.42 -2.43 -7.93
C ASP A 212 -0.31 -1.40 -9.08
N LYS A 213 -0.65 -1.78 -10.33
CA LYS A 213 -0.80 -0.84 -11.46
C LYS A 213 -1.86 0.24 -11.18
N LEU A 214 -2.98 -0.13 -10.54
CA LEU A 214 -4.01 0.83 -10.12
C LEU A 214 -3.50 1.76 -9.01
N ARG A 215 -2.77 1.25 -8.00
CA ARG A 215 -2.17 2.06 -6.92
C ARG A 215 -1.24 3.14 -7.45
N ILE A 216 -0.28 2.77 -8.30
CA ILE A 216 0.71 3.74 -8.80
C ILE A 216 0.05 4.75 -9.75
N ARG A 217 -0.87 4.30 -10.62
CA ARG A 217 -1.62 5.19 -11.52
C ARG A 217 -2.46 6.21 -10.75
N THR A 218 -3.26 5.77 -9.76
CA THR A 218 -4.05 6.69 -8.93
C THR A 218 -3.16 7.70 -8.20
N LEU A 219 -1.96 7.30 -7.75
CA LEU A 219 -1.02 8.23 -7.12
C LEU A 219 -0.44 9.24 -8.11
N ILE A 220 -0.05 8.81 -9.31
CA ILE A 220 0.45 9.70 -10.39
C ILE A 220 -0.65 10.70 -10.81
N GLU A 221 -1.87 10.23 -11.10
CA GLU A 221 -3.00 11.10 -11.44
C GLU A 221 -3.32 12.10 -10.29
N LEU A 222 -3.08 11.73 -9.03
CA LEU A 222 -3.17 12.69 -7.90
C LEU A 222 -2.06 13.75 -7.95
N THR A 223 -0.84 13.41 -8.36
CA THR A 223 0.26 14.40 -8.54
C THR A 223 0.02 15.37 -9.69
N GLU A 224 -0.76 14.98 -10.70
CA GLU A 224 -1.14 15.82 -11.84
C GLU A 224 -2.29 16.80 -11.50
N ILE A 225 -3.15 16.44 -10.54
CA ILE A 225 -4.28 17.27 -10.08
C ILE A 225 -3.87 18.23 -8.96
N LEU A 226 -3.01 17.79 -8.05
CA LEU A 226 -2.61 18.55 -6.86
C LEU A 226 -1.37 19.41 -7.13
N ARG A 227 -1.34 20.63 -6.57
CA ARG A 227 -0.15 21.49 -6.63
C ARG A 227 1.01 20.85 -5.85
N PRO A 228 2.29 21.09 -6.18
CA PRO A 228 3.41 20.38 -5.55
C PRO A 228 3.40 20.38 -4.01
N LEU A 229 3.02 21.50 -3.37
CA LEU A 229 2.88 21.58 -1.91
C LEU A 229 1.75 20.68 -1.35
N GLN A 230 0.60 20.61 -2.04
CA GLN A 230 -0.52 19.72 -1.70
C GLN A 230 -0.10 18.25 -1.87
N THR A 231 0.64 17.93 -2.94
CA THR A 231 1.16 16.57 -3.22
C THR A 231 2.20 16.13 -2.19
N VAL A 232 3.17 16.98 -1.84
CA VAL A 232 4.15 16.70 -0.77
C VAL A 232 3.46 16.48 0.57
N THR A 233 2.43 17.29 0.88
CA THR A 233 1.60 17.11 2.07
C THR A 233 0.89 15.75 2.06
N LEU A 234 0.21 15.41 0.96
CA LEU A 234 -0.46 14.11 0.78
C LEU A 234 0.51 12.93 0.98
N LEU A 235 1.70 12.99 0.39
CA LEU A 235 2.73 11.95 0.53
C LEU A 235 3.24 11.84 1.98
N ALA A 236 3.49 12.97 2.65
CA ALA A 236 3.96 13.00 4.05
C ALA A 236 2.95 12.34 4.99
N PHE A 237 1.68 12.71 4.87
CA PHE A 237 0.59 12.16 5.67
C PHE A 237 0.24 10.71 5.29
N SER A 238 0.37 10.32 4.01
CA SER A 238 0.20 8.91 3.59
C SER A 238 1.22 8.00 4.29
N LYS A 239 2.49 8.40 4.31
CA LYS A 239 3.55 7.67 5.01
C LYS A 239 3.33 7.69 6.52
N LYS A 240 2.88 8.83 7.09
CA LYS A 240 2.53 8.92 8.52
C LYS A 240 1.42 7.96 8.90
N LEU A 241 0.36 7.88 8.11
CA LEU A 241 -0.74 6.94 8.34
C LEU A 241 -0.24 5.50 8.34
N HIS A 242 0.53 5.09 7.33
CA HIS A 242 1.07 3.72 7.24
C HIS A 242 1.96 3.36 8.43
N LEU A 243 2.90 4.24 8.80
CA LEU A 243 3.81 4.02 9.93
C LEU A 243 3.06 3.99 11.28
N CYS A 244 2.04 4.84 11.46
CA CYS A 244 1.18 4.80 12.65
C CYS A 244 0.37 3.50 12.73
N VAL A 245 -0.21 3.03 11.62
CA VAL A 245 -0.95 1.76 11.57
C VAL A 245 -0.06 0.58 11.97
N ARG A 246 1.18 0.52 11.45
CA ARG A 246 2.18 -0.49 11.82
C ARG A 246 2.53 -0.45 13.31
N GLU A 247 2.79 0.73 13.86
CA GLU A 247 3.17 0.87 15.27
C GLU A 247 2.01 0.53 16.23
N TRP A 248 0.79 0.96 15.92
CA TRP A 248 -0.42 0.53 16.64
C TRP A 248 -0.68 -0.97 16.49
N GLY A 249 -0.29 -1.56 15.36
CA GLY A 249 -0.30 -2.99 15.10
C GLY A 249 0.62 -3.74 16.05
N LYS A 250 1.91 -3.38 16.11
CA LYS A 250 2.91 -4.00 17.00
C LYS A 250 2.47 -3.95 18.46
N GLY A 251 2.07 -2.78 18.94
CA GLY A 251 1.58 -2.61 20.31
C GLY A 251 0.28 -3.38 20.58
N SER A 252 -0.56 -3.58 19.56
CA SER A 252 -1.75 -4.44 19.67
C SER A 252 -1.37 -5.91 19.75
N ASP A 253 -0.45 -6.39 18.93
CA ASP A 253 -0.07 -7.80 18.87
C ASP A 253 0.72 -8.22 20.12
N GLN A 254 1.54 -7.34 20.68
CA GLN A 254 2.13 -7.48 22.02
C GLN A 254 1.06 -7.71 23.11
N ARG A 255 0.03 -6.86 23.18
CA ARG A 255 -1.05 -6.96 24.19
C ARG A 255 -1.87 -8.24 24.09
N HIS A 256 -1.94 -8.88 22.93
CA HIS A 256 -2.70 -10.12 22.71
C HIS A 256 -1.81 -11.37 22.62
N GLY A 257 -0.53 -11.28 23.00
CA GLY A 257 0.38 -12.44 23.03
C GLY A 257 0.75 -12.99 21.64
N ARG A 258 0.57 -12.22 20.56
CA ARG A 258 0.89 -12.64 19.17
C ARG A 258 2.39 -12.51 18.82
N MET A 259 3.23 -12.37 19.84
CA MET A 259 4.69 -12.27 19.74
C MET A 259 5.26 -13.60 19.25
N GLY A 260 5.38 -13.73 17.93
CA GLY A 260 5.78 -14.96 17.24
C GLY A 260 5.25 -15.08 15.81
N ILE A 261 4.24 -14.29 15.43
CA ILE A 261 3.65 -14.34 14.07
C ILE A 261 4.49 -13.55 13.03
N CYS A 262 5.30 -12.58 13.46
CA CYS A 262 6.40 -12.05 12.64
C CYS A 262 7.70 -12.80 12.96
N PRO A 263 8.23 -13.66 12.07
CA PRO A 263 9.50 -14.31 12.28
C PRO A 263 10.64 -13.29 12.19
N HIS A 264 11.55 -13.34 13.15
CA HIS A 264 12.85 -12.64 13.15
C HIS A 264 12.80 -11.10 13.25
N GLN A 265 12.33 -10.61 14.40
CA GLN A 265 13.11 -9.61 15.12
C GLN A 265 13.93 -10.29 16.22
N THR A 266 14.95 -11.07 15.83
CA THR A 266 15.98 -11.50 16.77
C THR A 266 16.85 -10.29 17.06
N THR A 267 16.85 -9.84 18.31
CA THR A 267 17.72 -8.77 18.81
C THR A 267 19.17 -9.22 18.90
N ALA A 268 20.07 -8.35 18.43
CA ALA A 268 21.54 -8.39 18.57
C ALA A 268 22.27 -9.56 17.86
#